data_AF-A0A7V9Q6V6-F1
#
_entry.id   AF-A0A7V9Q6V6-F1
#
_cell.length_a   1.000
_cell.length_b   1.000
_cell.length_c   1.000
_cell.angle_alpha   90.00
_cell.angle_beta   90.00
_cell.angle_gamma   90.00
#
_symmetry.space_group_name_H-M   'P 1'
#
loop_
_entity.id
_entity.type
_entity.pdbx_description
1 polymer ?
#
loop_
_entity_poly.entity_id
_entity_poly.type
_entity_poly.pdbx_seq_one_letter_code
_entity_poly.pdbx_strand_id
1 'polypeptide(L)'
;MVIYLSGDVDDEPRLDEMTPRQIVAQLDKHVIGQNAAKRAVAIALRNRIRRQKLPPEMAADVMPKNIIMIGSTGVGKTEIARRLARMSNSPFLKVEASKFTEVGYVGRDVESMIRDLT
;
A
#
# COMPACT_ATOMS: atom_id res chain seq x y z
N MET A 1 -8.53 -45.18 12.44
CA MET A 1 -8.84 -44.02 13.29
C MET A 1 -7.74 -42.99 13.05
N VAL A 2 -7.96 -42.06 12.13
CA VAL A 2 -6.97 -41.03 11.77
C VAL A 2 -7.24 -39.83 12.67
N ILE A 3 -6.28 -39.52 13.53
CA ILE A 3 -6.32 -38.35 14.41
C ILE A 3 -5.92 -37.16 13.56
N TYR A 4 -6.87 -36.27 13.26
CA TYR A 4 -6.53 -34.94 12.77
C TYR A 4 -5.97 -34.15 13.95
N LEU A 5 -4.67 -33.88 13.93
CA LEU A 5 -4.10 -32.78 14.69
C LEU A 5 -4.69 -31.51 14.10
N SER A 6 -5.64 -30.91 14.82
CA SER A 6 -6.01 -29.52 14.67
C SER A 6 -4.79 -28.69 15.04
N GLY A 7 -3.88 -28.53 14.08
CA GLY A 7 -2.89 -27.47 14.13
C GLY A 7 -3.65 -26.16 14.07
N ASP A 8 -3.48 -25.34 15.10
CA ASP A 8 -3.86 -23.93 15.09
C ASP A 8 -3.28 -23.30 13.82
N VAL A 9 -4.12 -23.15 12.79
CA VAL A 9 -3.80 -22.31 11.65
C VAL A 9 -3.82 -20.92 12.23
N ASP A 10 -2.63 -20.33 12.40
CA ASP A 10 -2.45 -18.96 12.87
C ASP A 10 -3.55 -18.07 12.29
N ASP A 11 -4.42 -17.58 13.17
CA ASP A 11 -5.58 -16.74 12.85
C ASP A 11 -5.10 -15.34 12.46
N GLU A 12 -4.14 -15.25 11.53
CA GLU A 12 -3.65 -13.99 11.00
C GLU A 12 -4.79 -13.36 10.19
N PRO A 13 -5.27 -12.17 10.61
CA PRO A 13 -6.42 -11.55 9.98
C PRO A 13 -6.13 -11.30 8.51
N ARG A 14 -7.03 -11.78 7.64
CA ARG A 14 -6.98 -11.48 6.21
C ARG A 14 -6.93 -9.96 6.03
N LEU A 15 -6.18 -9.48 5.04
CA LEU A 15 -6.02 -8.04 4.79
C LEU A 15 -7.36 -7.29 4.74
N ASP A 16 -8.38 -7.92 4.13
CA ASP A 16 -9.73 -7.39 3.97
C ASP A 16 -10.46 -7.13 5.30
N GLU A 17 -10.00 -7.75 6.38
CA GLU A 17 -10.53 -7.65 7.73
C GLU A 17 -9.70 -6.72 8.61
N MET A 18 -8.41 -6.56 8.28
CA MET A 18 -7.46 -5.76 9.07
C MET A 18 -7.97 -4.33 9.30
N THR A 19 -8.01 -3.96 10.57
CA THR A 19 -8.27 -2.59 11.01
C THR A 19 -7.05 -1.71 10.76
N PRO A 20 -7.20 -0.37 10.69
CA PRO A 20 -6.07 0.54 10.58
C PRO A 20 -5.01 0.34 11.68
N ARG A 21 -5.41 -0.05 12.89
CA ARG A 21 -4.49 -0.33 14.00
C ARG A 21 -3.65 -1.58 13.72
N GLN A 22 -4.26 -2.65 13.19
CA GLN A 22 -3.54 -3.87 12.82
C GLN A 22 -2.58 -3.63 11.65
N ILE A 23 -2.97 -2.81 10.66
CA ILE A 23 -2.07 -2.43 9.55
C ILE A 23 -0.85 -1.68 10.09
N VAL A 24 -1.05 -0.71 11.00
CA VAL A 24 0.05 0.00 11.65
C VAL A 24 0.96 -0.96 12.41
N ALA A 25 0.40 -1.89 13.20
CA ALA A 25 1.17 -2.89 13.94
C ALA A 25 2.01 -3.81 13.03
N GLN A 26 1.49 -4.19 11.86
CA GLN A 26 2.29 -4.93 10.87
C GLN A 26 3.40 -4.07 10.25
N LEU A 27 3.15 -2.77 10.01
CA LEU A 27 4.19 -1.84 9.55
C LEU A 27 5.25 -1.57 10.64
N ASP A 28 4.90 -1.62 11.92
CA ASP A 28 5.82 -1.47 13.06
C ASP A 28 6.89 -2.56 13.09
N LYS A 29 6.62 -3.76 12.55
CA LYS A 29 7.60 -4.86 12.43
C LYS A 29 8.76 -4.54 11.46
N HIS A 30 8.62 -3.52 10.62
CA HIS A 30 9.57 -3.25 9.53
C HIS A 30 10.09 -1.82 9.50
N VAL A 31 9.29 -0.84 9.94
CA VAL A 31 9.67 0.57 9.96
C VAL A 31 9.57 1.03 11.40
N ILE A 32 10.62 1.63 11.95
CA ILE A 32 10.60 2.16 13.32
C ILE A 32 10.13 3.62 13.31
N GLY A 33 9.22 3.98 14.22
CA GLY A 33 8.68 5.34 14.31
C GLY A 33 7.72 5.70 13.15
N GLN A 34 7.73 6.96 12.68
CA GLN A 34 6.91 7.44 11.55
C GLN A 34 5.39 7.19 11.69
N ASN A 35 4.87 7.32 12.92
CA ASN A 35 3.48 7.00 13.27
C ASN A 35 2.45 7.72 12.38
N ALA A 36 2.70 8.99 12.03
CA ALA A 36 1.80 9.75 11.16
C ALA A 36 1.70 9.15 9.75
N ALA A 37 2.84 8.78 9.15
CA ALA A 37 2.89 8.17 7.83
C ALA A 37 2.23 6.78 7.82
N LYS A 38 2.51 5.94 8.83
CA LYS A 38 1.87 4.62 8.98
C LYS A 38 0.35 4.73 9.10
N ARG A 39 -0.15 5.67 9.90
CA ARG A 39 -1.59 5.92 10.04
C ARG A 39 -2.22 6.39 8.73
N ALA A 40 -1.56 7.29 7.99
CA ALA A 40 -2.06 7.77 6.71
C ALA A 40 -2.22 6.63 5.69
N VAL A 41 -1.21 5.77 5.54
CA VAL A 41 -1.28 4.64 4.62
C VAL A 41 -2.27 3.57 5.06
N ALA A 42 -2.39 3.32 6.37
CA ALA A 42 -3.36 2.38 6.92
C ALA A 42 -4.81 2.83 6.66
N ILE A 43 -5.09 4.13 6.77
CA ILE A 43 -6.39 4.70 6.44
C ILE A 43 -6.68 4.57 4.94
N ALA A 44 -5.71 4.91 4.08
CA ALA A 44 -5.88 4.78 2.64
C ALA A 44 -6.19 3.35 2.21
N LEU A 45 -5.46 2.36 2.76
CA LEU A 45 -5.72 0.95 2.50
C LEU A 45 -7.10 0.51 3.01
N ARG A 46 -7.48 0.91 4.23
CA ARG A 46 -8.82 0.60 4.77
C ARG A 46 -9.94 1.25 3.95
N ASN A 47 -9.72 2.44 3.40
CA ASN A 47 -10.69 3.11 2.55
C ASN A 47 -10.89 2.38 1.22
N ARG A 48 -9.83 1.76 0.65
CA ARG A 48 -9.96 0.88 -0.52
C ARG A 48 -10.90 -0.29 -0.24
N ILE A 49 -10.73 -0.97 0.90
CA ILE A 49 -11.59 -2.09 1.32
C ILE A 49 -13.02 -1.62 1.57
N ARG A 50 -13.20 -0.46 2.23
CA ARG A 50 -14.54 0.12 2.45
C ARG A 50 -15.25 0.43 1.14
N ARG A 51 -14.54 0.98 0.16
CA ARG A 51 -15.08 1.27 -1.17
C ARG A 51 -15.59 0.01 -1.87
N GLN A 52 -14.90 -1.12 -1.75
CA GLN A 52 -15.34 -2.40 -2.32
C GLN A 52 -16.64 -2.93 -1.71
N LYS A 53 -17.02 -2.46 -0.52
CA LYS A 53 -18.26 -2.84 0.17
C LYS A 53 -19.41 -1.86 -0.10
N LEU A 54 -19.19 -0.79 -0.86
CA LEU A 54 -20.23 0.16 -1.22
C LEU A 54 -21.02 -0.33 -2.45
N PRO A 55 -22.28 0.09 -2.60
CA PRO A 55 -23.03 -0.06 -3.84
C PRO A 55 -22.26 0.54 -5.04
N PRO A 56 -22.37 -0.03 -6.25
CA PRO A 56 -21.59 0.39 -7.42
C PRO A 56 -21.68 1.89 -7.74
N GLU A 57 -22.88 2.46 -7.63
CA GLU A 57 -23.13 3.88 -7.90
C GLU A 57 -22.32 4.79 -6.96
N MET A 58 -22.38 4.51 -5.65
CA MET A 58 -21.58 5.26 -4.66
C MET A 58 -20.08 4.95 -4.77
N ALA A 59 -19.70 3.73 -5.14
CA ALA A 59 -18.30 3.34 -5.25
C ALA A 59 -17.57 4.05 -6.42
N ALA A 60 -18.30 4.45 -7.46
CA ALA A 60 -17.77 5.19 -8.60
C ALA A 60 -17.28 6.60 -8.21
N ASP A 61 -17.99 7.25 -7.29
CA ASP A 61 -17.65 8.61 -6.82
C ASP A 61 -16.49 8.63 -5.79
N VAL A 62 -16.12 7.47 -5.24
CA VAL A 62 -15.06 7.37 -4.23
C VAL A 62 -13.70 7.17 -4.89
N MET A 63 -12.98 8.28 -5.08
CA MET A 63 -11.60 8.24 -5.56
C MET A 63 -10.59 7.78 -4.49
N PRO A 64 -9.50 7.09 -4.88
CA PRO A 64 -8.39 6.77 -3.98
C PRO A 64 -7.81 8.02 -3.32
N LYS A 65 -7.40 7.89 -2.05
CA LYS A 65 -6.78 8.97 -1.29
C LYS A 65 -5.26 8.90 -1.45
N ASN A 66 -4.75 9.60 -2.45
CA ASN A 66 -3.32 9.72 -2.71
C ASN A 66 -2.59 10.39 -1.53
N ILE A 67 -1.33 10.00 -1.30
CA ILE A 67 -0.55 10.44 -0.13
C ILE A 67 0.73 11.10 -0.61
N ILE A 68 1.04 12.28 -0.07
CA ILE A 68 2.33 12.94 -0.21
C ILE A 68 3.09 12.76 1.11
N MET A 69 4.27 12.15 1.06
CA MET A 69 5.14 11.98 2.23
C MET A 69 6.26 13.01 2.23
N ILE A 70 6.32 13.85 3.27
CA ILE A 70 7.36 14.87 3.44
C ILE A 70 8.31 14.45 4.56
N GLY A 71 9.62 14.48 4.28
CA GLY A 71 10.66 14.14 5.26
C GLY A 71 12.04 13.94 4.61
N SER A 72 13.10 13.92 5.41
CA SER A 72 14.48 13.73 4.96
C SER A 72 14.72 12.36 4.28
N THR A 73 15.84 12.21 3.58
CA THR A 73 16.22 10.93 2.97
C THR A 73 16.49 9.87 4.05
N GLY A 74 16.31 8.59 3.72
CA GLY A 74 16.61 7.48 4.65
C GLY A 74 15.58 7.21 5.76
N VAL A 75 14.59 8.07 6.01
CA VAL A 75 13.63 7.91 7.13
C VAL A 75 12.54 6.83 6.94
N GLY A 76 12.59 6.06 5.84
CA GLY A 76 11.66 4.95 5.61
C GLY A 76 10.44 5.25 4.72
N LYS A 77 10.35 6.41 4.05
CA LYS A 77 9.22 6.76 3.14
C LYS A 77 8.92 5.66 2.11
N THR A 78 9.94 5.24 1.37
CA THR A 78 9.81 4.18 0.35
C THR A 78 9.54 2.81 0.97
N GLU A 79 10.10 2.53 2.16
CA GLU A 79 9.91 1.24 2.82
C GLU A 79 8.47 1.08 3.33
N ILE A 80 7.85 2.13 3.85
CA ILE A 80 6.41 2.12 4.20
C ILE A 80 5.56 1.74 2.99
N ALA A 81 5.79 2.38 1.84
CA ALA A 81 5.04 2.09 0.62
C ALA A 81 5.28 0.65 0.11
N ARG A 82 6.55 0.19 0.12
CA ARG A 82 6.92 -1.18 -0.28
C ARG A 82 6.27 -2.23 0.62
N ARG A 83 6.29 -2.03 1.94
CA ARG A 83 5.69 -2.96 2.91
C ARG A 83 4.19 -2.99 2.81
N LEU A 84 3.56 -1.84 2.60
CA LEU A 84 2.12 -1.76 2.36
C LEU A 84 1.72 -2.59 1.13
N ALA A 85 2.43 -2.44 0.01
CA ALA A 85 2.12 -3.18 -1.22
C ALA A 85 2.32 -4.70 -1.08
N ARG A 86 3.39 -5.13 -0.39
CA ARG A 86 3.61 -6.55 -0.07
C ARG A 86 2.49 -7.12 0.81
N MET A 87 2.09 -6.38 1.84
CA MET A 87 1.00 -6.77 2.74
C MET A 87 -0.33 -6.88 1.98
N SER A 88 -0.59 -5.95 1.06
CA SER A 88 -1.80 -5.94 0.26
C SER A 88 -1.74 -6.76 -1.03
N ASN A 89 -0.69 -7.56 -1.19
CA ASN A 89 -0.39 -8.31 -2.42
C ASN A 89 -0.67 -7.51 -3.70
N SER A 90 -0.22 -6.26 -3.72
CA SER A 90 -0.49 -5.30 -4.79
C SER A 90 0.77 -5.03 -5.61
N PRO A 91 0.65 -4.82 -6.93
CA PRO A 91 1.72 -4.30 -7.78
C PRO A 91 2.41 -3.08 -7.16
N PHE A 92 3.73 -3.01 -7.25
CA PHE A 92 4.51 -1.91 -6.69
C PHE A 92 5.64 -1.47 -7.62
N LEU A 93 5.60 -0.20 -8.02
CA LEU A 93 6.61 0.43 -8.84
C LEU A 93 7.19 1.67 -8.13
N LYS A 94 8.52 1.75 -8.05
CA LYS A 94 9.23 2.98 -7.63
C LYS A 94 9.75 3.69 -8.88
N VAL A 95 9.27 4.91 -9.09
CA VAL A 95 9.76 5.82 -10.14
C VAL A 95 10.41 7.06 -9.54
N GLU A 96 11.29 7.69 -10.32
CA GLU A 96 11.90 8.98 -9.99
C GLU A 96 11.34 10.01 -10.97
N ALA A 97 10.72 11.08 -10.43
CA ALA A 97 10.01 12.06 -11.25
C ALA A 97 10.92 12.79 -12.24
N SER A 98 12.20 13.00 -11.90
CA SER A 98 13.19 13.63 -12.77
C SER A 98 13.45 12.87 -14.07
N LYS A 99 13.19 11.55 -14.11
CA LYS A 99 13.32 10.73 -15.32
C LYS A 99 12.33 11.10 -16.43
N PHE A 100 11.29 11.87 -16.09
CA PHE A 100 10.27 12.36 -17.01
C PHE A 100 10.48 13.85 -17.34
N THR A 101 11.55 14.46 -16.82
CA THR A 101 11.90 15.86 -17.07
C THR A 101 13.36 15.94 -17.50
N GLU A 102 13.64 15.68 -18.76
CA GLU A 102 14.97 15.95 -19.32
C GLU A 102 14.85 16.50 -20.76
N VAL A 103 15.63 17.54 -21.01
CA VAL A 103 15.71 18.30 -22.25
C VAL A 103 16.35 17.40 -23.31
N GLY A 104 15.53 16.70 -24.09
CA GLY A 104 15.96 15.81 -25.15
C GLY A 104 14.77 15.18 -25.85
N TYR A 105 14.83 15.05 -27.18
CA TYR A 105 13.70 14.76 -28.07
C TYR A 105 13.07 13.34 -27.91
N VAL A 106 13.48 12.57 -26.91
CA VAL A 106 12.96 11.22 -26.59
C VAL A 106 13.01 10.95 -25.08
N GLY A 107 12.29 11.74 -24.28
CA GLY A 107 12.10 11.45 -22.86
C GLY A 107 11.32 10.14 -22.64
N ARG A 108 11.44 9.51 -21.45
CA ARG A 108 10.53 8.42 -21.07
C ARG A 108 9.11 8.97 -20.99
N ASP A 109 8.18 8.26 -21.60
CA ASP A 109 6.76 8.58 -21.57
C ASP A 109 6.13 8.24 -20.21
N VAL A 110 5.28 9.13 -19.70
CA VAL A 110 4.52 8.98 -18.45
C VAL A 110 3.66 7.72 -18.49
N GLU A 111 3.16 7.29 -19.66
CA GLU A 111 2.39 6.05 -19.79
C GLU A 111 3.23 4.80 -19.50
N SER A 112 4.57 4.88 -19.59
CA SER A 112 5.44 3.76 -19.22
C SER A 112 5.28 3.37 -17.76
N MET A 113 4.88 4.29 -16.88
CA MET A 113 4.65 3.99 -15.46
C MET A 113 3.52 2.99 -15.24
N ILE A 114 2.48 3.02 -16.09
CA ILE A 114 1.37 2.08 -16.02
C ILE A 114 1.76 0.74 -16.63
N ARG A 115 2.54 0.75 -17.72
CA ARG A 115 3.06 -0.47 -18.36
C ARG A 115 3.99 -1.27 -17.44
N ASP A 116 4.83 -0.57 -16.68
CA ASP A 116 5.79 -1.18 -15.76
C ASP A 116 5.15 -1.61 -14.42
N LEU A 117 3.90 -1.21 -14.14
CA LEU A 117 3.15 -1.58 -12.94
C LEU A 117 2.48 -2.95 -13.15
N THR A 118 3.25 -4.03 -13.00
CA THR A 118 2.78 -5.42 -13.09
C THR A 118 2.55 -6.09 -11.74
#